data_AF-A0A939JKZ0-F1
#
_entry.id   AF-A0A939JKZ0-F1
#
_cell.length_a   1.000
_cell.length_b   1.000
_cell.length_c   1.000
_cell.angle_alpha   90.00
_cell.angle_beta   90.00
_cell.angle_gamma   90.00
#
_symmetry.space_group_name_H-M   'P 1'
#
loop_
_entity.id
_entity.type
_entity.pdbx_description
1 polymer ?
#
loop_
_entity_poly.entity_id
_entity_poly.type
_entity_poly.pdbx_seq_one_letter_code
_entity_poly.pdbx_strand_id
1 'polypeptide(L)'
;GPYGVRRRQPSIGERAADTVRPEEFVNSFRQDYKRPDGNGFTVTVDGARTGSDDWSLVRVGLATRGQSEGAERPPAALTFVIDVSGSMGETGRLDLVRDSLGVLTDQLRDDDSIAIVTFSDEAEIRLPMTRVEGRRDRIHHIVDGLEPAESTNLEAGVRTGYDVAVEGHRKGATNRVVLLSDALANTGETSADKILKRIDGARREYGITLFGVGVGSDYGDALMERLADKGDGHTTYVASRTEARKVFCDQLPANIELTARDAKAQVAFDPQTVQQFKLIGYDNRRVADKDFRNDRVDGGEVGPGHTVTALYAVRLRAGATGHLATASVRWLDPADRSPHEQSGMVETSDLSAGLWNDASSRLQVTAVAAYFADELRGRSLPSAPTLTELSNRASKLAESTEDTQVRDLATAIREANTLKT
;
A
#
# COMPACT_ATOMS: atom_id res chain seq x y z
N GLY A 1 8.66 3.82 -1.87
CA GLY A 1 9.63 4.95 -1.88
C GLY A 1 11.01 4.44 -1.48
N PRO A 2 12.09 5.23 -1.66
CA PRO A 2 13.49 4.81 -1.95
C PRO A 2 14.17 3.79 -1.00
N TYR A 3 13.57 3.51 0.15
CA TYR A 3 14.07 2.59 1.18
C TYR A 3 13.48 1.17 1.08
N GLY A 4 12.50 0.95 0.19
CA GLY A 4 11.75 -0.30 0.10
C GLY A 4 12.58 -1.52 -0.28
N VAL A 5 13.49 -1.43 -1.25
CA VAL A 5 14.24 -2.62 -1.70
C VAL A 5 15.37 -2.99 -0.73
N ARG A 6 16.04 -2.00 -0.13
CA ARG A 6 17.17 -2.22 0.80
C ARG A 6 16.74 -2.63 2.21
N ARG A 7 15.56 -2.19 2.69
CA ARG A 7 15.00 -2.61 3.99
C ARG A 7 14.23 -3.94 3.93
N ARG A 8 13.80 -4.39 2.74
CA ARG A 8 13.12 -5.68 2.55
C ARG A 8 14.07 -6.85 2.29
N GLN A 9 15.37 -6.61 2.48
CA GLN A 9 16.37 -7.66 2.52
C GLN A 9 16.42 -8.17 3.98
N PRO A 10 16.09 -9.44 4.25
CA PRO A 10 16.29 -9.98 5.60
C PRO A 10 17.76 -9.86 5.99
N SER A 11 18.04 -9.67 7.28
CA SER A 11 19.39 -9.79 7.82
C SER A 11 19.99 -11.14 7.38
N ILE A 12 21.20 -11.07 6.82
CA ILE A 12 21.84 -12.18 6.11
C ILE A 12 22.11 -13.32 7.11
N GLY A 13 21.29 -14.36 7.04
CA GLY A 13 21.37 -15.55 7.89
C GLY A 13 20.06 -16.33 7.97
N GLU A 14 18.91 -15.65 7.88
CA GLU A 14 17.59 -16.29 7.83
C GLU A 14 17.01 -16.19 6.42
N ARG A 15 16.87 -17.33 5.74
CA ARG A 15 16.05 -17.43 4.53
C ARG A 15 14.59 -17.26 4.93
N ALA A 16 14.10 -16.03 5.01
CA ALA A 16 12.68 -15.76 5.17
C ALA A 16 12.04 -15.61 3.77
N ALA A 17 11.91 -16.72 3.03
CA ALA A 17 11.18 -16.72 1.75
C ALA A 17 9.73 -16.22 1.89
N ASP A 18 9.19 -16.28 3.12
CA ASP A 18 7.84 -15.88 3.48
C ASP A 18 7.69 -14.37 3.75
N THR A 19 8.77 -13.61 3.91
CA THR A 19 8.72 -12.14 4.13
C THR A 19 8.90 -11.33 2.86
N VAL A 20 9.39 -11.95 1.78
CA VAL A 20 9.59 -11.27 0.50
C VAL A 20 8.28 -11.23 -0.28
N ARG A 21 7.73 -10.04 -0.46
CA ARG A 21 6.51 -9.76 -1.24
C ARG A 21 6.85 -9.18 -2.62
N PRO A 22 6.85 -9.97 -3.72
CA PRO A 22 7.28 -9.49 -5.04
C PRO A 22 6.53 -8.27 -5.56
N GLU A 23 5.24 -8.17 -5.24
CA GLU A 23 4.40 -7.02 -5.58
C GLU A 23 4.95 -5.71 -5.02
N GLU A 24 5.57 -5.75 -3.84
CA GLU A 24 6.13 -4.56 -3.23
C GLU A 24 7.42 -4.12 -3.90
N PHE A 25 8.23 -5.06 -4.40
CA PHE A 25 9.42 -4.74 -5.19
C PHE A 25 9.00 -4.09 -6.51
N VAL A 26 8.02 -4.67 -7.20
CA VAL A 26 7.47 -4.13 -8.46
C VAL A 26 6.89 -2.72 -8.28
N ASN A 27 6.16 -2.48 -7.18
CA ASN A 27 5.52 -1.18 -6.91
C ASN A 27 6.43 -0.16 -6.19
N SER A 28 7.71 -0.46 -6.02
CA SER A 28 8.65 0.48 -5.37
C SER A 28 9.11 1.61 -6.30
N PHE A 29 8.96 1.44 -7.61
CA PHE A 29 9.50 2.31 -8.64
C PHE A 29 8.41 3.15 -9.30
N ARG A 30 8.79 4.35 -9.77
CA ARG A 30 7.91 5.18 -10.59
C ARG A 30 7.67 4.50 -11.93
N GLN A 31 6.40 4.37 -12.31
CA GLN A 31 5.98 3.71 -13.55
C GLN A 31 5.53 4.69 -14.65
N ASP A 32 5.28 5.95 -14.28
CA ASP A 32 4.86 7.03 -15.19
C ASP A 32 3.62 6.68 -16.04
N TYR A 33 2.70 5.89 -15.48
CA TYR A 33 1.42 5.60 -16.12
C TYR A 33 0.66 6.89 -16.43
N LYS A 34 -0.02 6.92 -17.58
CA LYS A 34 -0.97 7.98 -17.91
C LYS A 34 -2.00 8.06 -16.77
N ARG A 35 -2.38 9.27 -16.38
CA ARG A 35 -3.37 9.50 -15.32
C ARG A 35 -4.68 10.03 -15.93
N PRO A 36 -5.84 9.75 -15.31
CA PRO A 36 -7.09 10.38 -15.70
C PRO A 36 -7.11 11.85 -15.26
N ASP A 37 -7.92 12.68 -15.93
CA ASP A 37 -8.13 14.08 -15.54
C ASP A 37 -9.05 14.20 -14.31
N GLY A 38 -9.94 13.22 -14.10
CA GLY A 38 -10.93 13.20 -13.02
C GLY A 38 -10.78 12.03 -12.05
N ASN A 39 -11.84 11.77 -11.28
CA ASN A 39 -11.92 10.63 -10.37
C ASN A 39 -11.86 9.29 -11.13
N GLY A 40 -11.49 8.23 -10.41
CA GLY A 40 -11.33 6.90 -10.97
C GLY A 40 -9.93 6.60 -11.49
N PHE A 41 -9.88 5.69 -12.45
CA PHE A 41 -8.64 5.05 -12.89
C PHE A 41 -8.42 5.16 -14.40
N THR A 42 -7.15 5.10 -14.75
CA THR A 42 -6.69 4.62 -16.05
C THR A 42 -6.18 3.19 -15.91
N VAL A 43 -6.31 2.42 -16.98
CA VAL A 43 -5.75 1.07 -17.09
C VAL A 43 -4.75 1.07 -18.24
N THR A 44 -3.50 0.74 -17.96
CA THR A 44 -2.45 0.56 -18.95
C THR A 44 -2.05 -0.91 -18.96
N VAL A 45 -1.94 -1.52 -20.14
CA VAL A 45 -1.45 -2.89 -20.28
C VAL A 45 -0.33 -2.89 -21.31
N ASP A 46 0.81 -3.44 -20.95
CA ASP A 46 1.94 -3.65 -21.84
C ASP A 46 2.66 -4.96 -21.51
N GLY A 47 3.60 -5.39 -22.36
CA GLY A 47 4.35 -6.60 -22.10
C GLY A 47 5.50 -6.81 -23.08
N ALA A 48 6.31 -7.82 -22.80
CA ALA A 48 7.46 -8.16 -23.62
C ALA A 48 7.87 -9.62 -23.43
N ARG A 49 8.48 -10.20 -24.46
CA ARG A 49 8.97 -11.58 -24.46
C ARG A 49 10.24 -11.71 -23.60
N THR A 50 10.27 -12.66 -22.67
CA THR A 50 11.39 -12.83 -21.73
C THR A 50 12.60 -13.55 -22.33
N GLY A 51 12.39 -14.34 -23.39
CA GLY A 51 13.41 -15.18 -24.01
C GLY A 51 12.84 -16.20 -25.01
N SER A 52 13.45 -17.40 -25.06
CA SER A 52 13.20 -18.42 -26.09
C SER A 52 11.99 -19.34 -25.88
N ASP A 53 11.38 -19.33 -24.68
CA ASP A 53 10.50 -20.43 -24.26
C ASP A 53 9.00 -20.06 -24.31
N ASP A 54 8.60 -19.20 -25.26
CA ASP A 54 7.23 -18.65 -25.42
C ASP A 54 6.66 -17.92 -24.19
N TRP A 55 7.54 -17.54 -23.26
CA TRP A 55 7.19 -16.75 -22.08
C TRP A 55 7.30 -15.25 -22.33
N SER A 56 6.36 -14.52 -21.77
CA SER A 56 6.31 -13.07 -21.75
C SER A 56 5.97 -12.57 -20.36
N LEU A 57 6.41 -11.35 -20.05
CA LEU A 57 5.88 -10.60 -18.92
C LEU A 57 4.77 -9.69 -19.45
N VAL A 58 3.60 -9.73 -18.81
CA VAL A 58 2.48 -8.82 -19.05
C VAL A 58 2.28 -7.99 -17.81
N ARG A 59 2.32 -6.67 -17.95
CA ARG A 59 2.20 -5.70 -16.88
C ARG A 59 0.89 -4.94 -17.03
N VAL A 60 0.13 -4.89 -15.95
CA VAL A 60 -1.10 -4.11 -15.82
C VAL A 60 -0.84 -3.01 -14.82
N GLY A 61 -0.93 -1.77 -15.28
CA GLY A 61 -0.80 -0.56 -14.49
C GLY A 61 -2.14 0.11 -14.26
N LEU A 62 -2.46 0.44 -13.02
CA LEU A 62 -3.58 1.30 -12.66
C LEU A 62 -3.04 2.60 -12.10
N ALA A 63 -3.64 3.73 -12.49
CA ALA A 63 -3.29 5.04 -11.94
C ALA A 63 -4.52 5.92 -11.75
N THR A 64 -4.58 6.59 -10.60
CA THR A 64 -5.58 7.64 -10.32
C THR A 64 -5.04 9.02 -10.72
N ARG A 65 -5.90 10.05 -10.75
CA ARG A 65 -5.47 11.43 -11.03
C ARG A 65 -4.37 11.86 -10.07
N GLY A 66 -3.51 12.80 -10.48
CA GLY A 66 -2.55 13.42 -9.57
C GLY A 66 -3.26 14.15 -8.43
N GLN A 67 -2.54 14.41 -7.34
CA GLN A 67 -2.97 15.42 -6.39
C GLN A 67 -2.93 16.78 -7.07
N SER A 68 -4.07 17.49 -7.06
CA SER A 68 -4.13 18.87 -7.52
C SER A 68 -3.84 19.77 -6.33
N GLU A 69 -2.84 20.64 -6.43
CA GLU A 69 -2.64 21.69 -5.44
C GLU A 69 -3.90 22.56 -5.38
N GLY A 70 -4.57 22.59 -4.22
CA GLY A 70 -5.78 23.40 -4.02
C GLY A 70 -7.11 22.70 -4.30
N ALA A 71 -7.15 21.38 -4.54
CA ALA A 71 -8.42 20.66 -4.52
C ALA A 71 -9.09 20.78 -3.14
N GLU A 72 -10.36 21.16 -3.13
CA GLU A 72 -11.14 21.32 -1.90
C GLU A 72 -11.44 19.94 -1.32
N ARG A 73 -10.52 19.40 -0.50
CA ARG A 73 -10.78 18.14 0.20
C ARG A 73 -11.96 18.31 1.17
N PRO A 74 -12.78 17.26 1.37
CA PRO A 74 -13.79 17.27 2.42
C PRO A 74 -13.13 17.48 3.79
N PRO A 75 -13.88 17.97 4.79
CA PRO A 75 -13.44 18.00 6.17
C PRO A 75 -13.00 16.60 6.62
N ALA A 76 -12.02 16.53 7.52
CA ALA A 76 -11.55 15.28 8.09
C ALA A 76 -12.12 15.08 9.49
N ALA A 77 -12.46 13.86 9.84
CA ALA A 77 -12.74 13.42 11.21
C ALA A 77 -11.77 12.27 11.54
N LEU A 78 -10.70 12.60 12.25
CA LEU A 78 -9.56 11.71 12.51
C LEU A 78 -9.58 11.26 13.97
N THR A 79 -9.75 9.96 14.21
CA THR A 79 -9.58 9.37 15.54
C THR A 79 -8.21 8.74 15.64
N PHE A 80 -7.31 9.32 16.43
CA PHE A 80 -6.01 8.73 16.73
C PHE A 80 -6.14 7.74 17.88
N VAL A 81 -5.71 6.50 17.63
CA VAL A 81 -5.62 5.42 18.61
C VAL A 81 -4.14 5.17 18.83
N ILE A 82 -3.63 5.62 19.97
CA ILE A 82 -2.20 5.75 20.23
C ILE A 82 -1.78 4.75 21.30
N ASP A 83 -0.88 3.86 20.92
CA ASP A 83 -0.18 3.00 21.86
C ASP A 83 0.72 3.87 22.75
N VAL A 84 0.54 3.76 24.06
CA VAL A 84 1.40 4.40 25.05
C VAL A 84 2.08 3.37 25.94
N SER A 85 2.21 2.12 25.50
CA SER A 85 2.90 1.07 26.25
C SER A 85 4.38 1.39 26.52
N GLY A 86 4.99 0.64 27.44
CA GLY A 86 6.34 0.97 27.94
C GLY A 86 7.39 0.94 26.85
N SER A 87 7.20 0.10 25.83
CA SER A 87 8.06 0.02 24.65
C SER A 87 7.99 1.28 23.80
N MET A 88 6.86 2.00 23.78
CA MET A 88 6.73 3.31 23.12
C MET A 88 7.58 4.41 23.78
N GLY A 89 8.11 4.17 24.98
CA GLY A 89 9.06 5.06 25.66
C GLY A 89 10.48 5.07 25.08
N GLU A 90 10.80 4.14 24.17
CA GLU A 90 12.09 4.15 23.47
C GLU A 90 12.21 5.34 22.51
N THR A 91 13.45 5.81 22.31
CA THR A 91 13.76 6.88 21.35
C THR A 91 13.31 6.50 19.95
N GLY A 92 12.62 7.40 19.26
CA GLY A 92 12.14 7.13 17.90
C GLY A 92 10.74 6.49 17.84
N ARG A 93 9.93 6.61 18.90
CA ARG A 93 8.58 6.07 19.00
C ARG A 93 7.59 7.14 19.45
N LEU A 94 7.21 7.21 20.72
CA LEU A 94 6.21 8.18 21.20
C LEU A 94 6.67 9.63 21.04
N ASP A 95 7.98 9.90 21.05
CA ASP A 95 8.54 11.21 20.69
C ASP A 95 8.26 11.57 19.22
N LEU A 96 8.44 10.63 18.28
CA LEU A 96 8.08 10.85 16.87
C LEU A 96 6.58 11.06 16.68
N VAL A 97 5.76 10.30 17.43
CA VAL A 97 4.30 10.45 17.40
C VAL A 97 3.90 11.85 17.85
N ARG A 98 4.43 12.32 18.99
CA ARG A 98 4.15 13.67 19.52
C ARG A 98 4.55 14.76 18.52
N ASP A 99 5.78 14.71 18.03
CA ASP A 99 6.28 15.66 17.02
C ASP A 99 5.38 15.69 15.77
N SER A 100 5.02 14.51 15.26
CA SER A 100 4.25 14.39 14.02
C SER A 100 2.80 14.81 14.19
N LEU A 101 2.17 14.48 15.33
CA LEU A 101 0.82 14.91 15.66
C LEU A 101 0.74 16.41 15.92
N GLY A 102 1.77 17.02 16.53
CA GLY A 102 1.85 18.47 16.65
C GLY A 102 1.86 19.14 15.27
N VAL A 103 2.77 18.71 14.40
CA VAL A 103 2.87 19.26 13.04
C VAL A 103 1.61 19.00 12.20
N LEU A 104 1.00 17.82 12.32
CA LEU A 104 -0.27 17.52 11.67
C LEU A 104 -1.37 18.43 12.20
N THR A 105 -1.45 18.60 13.53
CA THR A 105 -2.41 19.51 14.15
C THR A 105 -2.27 20.86 13.48
N ASP A 106 -1.07 21.43 13.34
CA ASP A 106 -0.70 22.66 12.58
C ASP A 106 -1.18 22.75 11.13
N GLN A 107 -1.50 21.64 10.49
CA GLN A 107 -1.97 21.60 9.11
C GLN A 107 -3.47 21.33 8.98
N LEU A 108 -4.13 20.91 10.05
CA LEU A 108 -5.59 20.73 10.04
C LEU A 108 -6.31 22.08 9.85
N ARG A 109 -7.39 22.03 9.07
CA ARG A 109 -8.33 23.14 8.86
C ARG A 109 -9.23 23.27 10.08
N ASP A 110 -9.79 24.46 10.30
CA ASP A 110 -10.68 24.70 11.45
C ASP A 110 -11.93 23.81 11.45
N ASP A 111 -12.47 23.48 10.28
CA ASP A 111 -13.58 22.53 10.14
C ASP A 111 -13.15 21.06 10.18
N ASP A 112 -11.87 20.72 10.35
CA ASP A 112 -11.50 19.33 10.66
C ASP A 112 -11.84 18.98 12.12
N SER A 113 -11.87 17.70 12.42
CA SER A 113 -12.08 17.17 13.77
C SER A 113 -11.07 16.11 14.13
N ILE A 114 -10.66 16.11 15.38
CA ILE A 114 -9.69 15.18 15.94
C ILE A 114 -10.23 14.58 17.24
N ALA A 115 -10.03 13.27 17.40
CA ALA A 115 -10.17 12.57 18.66
C ALA A 115 -8.84 11.88 18.99
N ILE A 116 -8.53 11.77 20.28
CA ILE A 116 -7.32 11.11 20.77
C ILE A 116 -7.74 10.08 21.82
N VAL A 117 -7.47 8.82 21.52
CA VAL A 117 -7.62 7.67 22.40
C VAL A 117 -6.23 7.09 22.61
N THR A 118 -5.82 6.94 23.86
CA THR A 118 -4.58 6.25 24.22
C THR A 118 -4.88 4.85 24.73
N PHE A 119 -3.96 3.91 24.56
CA PHE A 119 -4.09 2.60 25.16
C PHE A 119 -2.76 2.04 25.69
N SER A 120 -2.86 1.38 26.83
CA SER A 120 -1.83 0.57 27.50
C SER A 120 -2.50 -0.72 27.95
N ASP A 121 -2.59 -1.01 29.25
CA ASP A 121 -3.51 -1.98 29.84
C ASP A 121 -5.00 -1.70 29.56
N GLU A 122 -5.42 -0.45 29.63
CA GLU A 122 -6.76 0.04 29.35
C GLU A 122 -6.75 1.11 28.24
N ALA A 123 -7.92 1.46 27.71
CA ALA A 123 -8.07 2.52 26.72
C ALA A 123 -8.70 3.76 27.36
N GLU A 124 -8.09 4.93 27.15
CA GLU A 124 -8.52 6.22 27.70
C GLU A 124 -8.84 7.22 26.58
N ILE A 125 -9.97 7.90 26.68
CA ILE A 125 -10.33 9.00 25.77
C ILE A 125 -9.70 10.29 26.30
N ARG A 126 -8.54 10.66 25.75
CA ARG A 126 -7.84 11.90 26.08
C ARG A 126 -8.50 13.13 25.46
N LEU A 127 -9.08 12.95 24.28
CA LEU A 127 -9.85 13.97 23.57
C LEU A 127 -11.03 13.30 22.84
N PRO A 128 -12.29 13.57 23.22
CA PRO A 128 -13.43 13.15 22.39
C PRO A 128 -13.40 13.89 21.05
N MET A 129 -14.15 13.42 20.05
CA MET A 129 -14.18 14.05 18.72
C MET A 129 -14.47 15.55 18.80
N THR A 130 -13.46 16.36 18.48
CA THR A 130 -13.45 17.80 18.73
C THR A 130 -13.06 18.54 17.45
N ARG A 131 -13.84 19.57 17.08
CA ARG A 131 -13.49 20.52 16.01
C ARG A 131 -12.19 21.25 16.34
N VAL A 132 -11.34 21.45 15.33
CA VAL A 132 -10.05 22.13 15.50
C VAL A 132 -10.23 23.62 15.79
N GLU A 133 -11.26 24.25 15.23
CA GLU A 133 -11.61 25.66 15.42
C GLU A 133 -11.56 26.08 16.91
N GLY A 134 -10.65 27.01 17.23
CA GLY A 134 -10.49 27.54 18.59
C GLY A 134 -10.00 26.54 19.65
N ARG A 135 -9.59 25.32 19.25
CA ARG A 135 -9.16 24.24 20.16
C ARG A 135 -7.74 23.74 19.91
N ARG A 136 -7.02 24.34 18.96
CA ARG A 136 -5.62 24.04 18.62
C ARG A 136 -4.69 23.87 19.83
N ASP A 137 -4.63 24.87 20.70
CA ASP A 137 -3.73 24.85 21.85
C ASP A 137 -4.08 23.72 22.82
N ARG A 138 -5.37 23.39 22.95
CA ARG A 138 -5.82 22.25 23.76
C ARG A 138 -5.37 20.92 23.16
N ILE A 139 -5.45 20.78 21.83
CA ILE A 139 -4.99 19.57 21.13
C ILE A 139 -3.49 19.40 21.33
N HIS A 140 -2.70 20.46 21.10
CA HIS A 140 -1.26 20.48 21.35
C HIS A 140 -0.92 20.08 22.78
N HIS A 141 -1.59 20.67 23.78
CA HIS A 141 -1.37 20.33 25.18
C HIS A 141 -1.61 18.85 25.50
N ILE A 142 -2.63 18.24 24.90
CA ILE A 142 -2.93 16.81 25.08
C ILE A 142 -1.86 15.95 24.42
N VAL A 143 -1.40 16.32 23.23
CA VAL A 143 -0.33 15.61 22.50
C VAL A 143 0.99 15.68 23.26
N ASP A 144 1.38 16.87 23.73
CA ASP A 144 2.62 17.06 24.49
C ASP A 144 2.65 16.26 25.79
N GLY A 145 1.48 16.11 26.42
CA GLY A 145 1.28 15.35 27.65
C GLY A 145 1.12 13.83 27.48
N LEU A 146 1.39 13.27 26.30
CA LEU A 146 1.42 11.82 26.11
C LEU A 146 2.68 11.23 26.76
N GLU A 147 2.49 10.25 27.64
CA GLU A 147 3.57 9.59 28.38
C GLU A 147 3.43 8.07 28.29
N PRO A 148 4.56 7.31 28.28
CA PRO A 148 4.52 5.87 28.33
C PRO A 148 3.93 5.34 29.65
N ALA A 149 3.19 4.25 29.56
CA ALA A 149 2.56 3.48 30.63
C ALA A 149 2.88 1.99 30.45
N GLU A 150 2.60 1.15 31.43
CA GLU A 150 2.92 -0.28 31.33
C GLU A 150 1.86 -1.07 30.56
N SER A 151 2.26 -2.20 29.96
CA SER A 151 1.39 -3.13 29.22
C SER A 151 0.81 -2.61 27.90
N THR A 152 0.17 -3.50 27.15
CA THR A 152 -0.39 -3.25 25.81
C THR A 152 -1.68 -4.05 25.60
N ASN A 153 -2.78 -3.35 25.30
CA ASN A 153 -4.12 -3.92 25.08
C ASN A 153 -4.75 -3.29 23.83
N LEU A 154 -4.28 -3.77 22.69
CA LEU A 154 -4.70 -3.29 21.38
C LEU A 154 -6.21 -3.45 21.14
N GLU A 155 -6.84 -4.53 21.62
CA GLU A 155 -8.28 -4.75 21.45
C GLU A 155 -9.09 -3.65 22.11
N ALA A 156 -8.74 -3.29 23.36
CA ALA A 156 -9.39 -2.19 24.05
C ALA A 156 -9.20 -0.87 23.31
N GLY A 157 -7.96 -0.57 22.90
CA GLY A 157 -7.62 0.64 22.14
C GLY A 157 -8.43 0.77 20.85
N VAL A 158 -8.42 -0.27 20.00
CA VAL A 158 -9.13 -0.24 18.72
C VAL A 158 -10.65 -0.19 18.94
N ARG A 159 -11.21 -0.97 19.88
CA ARG A 159 -12.65 -0.92 20.16
C ARG A 159 -13.09 0.48 20.57
N THR A 160 -12.44 1.06 21.57
CA THR A 160 -12.76 2.41 22.07
C THR A 160 -12.56 3.46 20.98
N GLY A 161 -11.47 3.35 20.19
CA GLY A 161 -11.23 4.23 19.05
C GLY A 161 -12.36 4.20 18.02
N TYR A 162 -12.84 3.01 17.65
CA TYR A 162 -13.97 2.89 16.72
C TYR A 162 -15.29 3.35 17.31
N ASP A 163 -15.50 3.18 18.61
CA ASP A 163 -16.70 3.70 19.29
C ASP A 163 -16.71 5.24 19.25
N VAL A 164 -15.58 5.88 19.55
CA VAL A 164 -15.40 7.33 19.43
C VAL A 164 -15.52 7.81 17.98
N ALA A 165 -14.99 7.06 17.02
CA ALA A 165 -15.10 7.41 15.60
C ALA A 165 -16.54 7.30 15.08
N VAL A 166 -17.31 6.32 15.54
CA VAL A 166 -18.73 6.15 15.19
C VAL A 166 -19.58 7.24 15.85
N GLU A 167 -19.38 7.50 17.14
CA GLU A 167 -20.08 8.58 17.86
C GLU A 167 -19.78 9.95 17.26
N GLY A 168 -18.51 10.18 16.91
CA GLY A 168 -18.02 11.39 16.26
C GLY A 168 -18.19 11.41 14.74
N HIS A 169 -18.90 10.46 14.14
CA HIS A 169 -18.99 10.33 12.69
C HIS A 169 -19.61 11.59 12.06
N ARG A 170 -18.92 12.12 11.06
CA ARG A 170 -19.34 13.31 10.31
C ARG A 170 -19.72 12.95 8.89
N LYS A 171 -21.00 13.13 8.56
CA LYS A 171 -21.50 12.96 7.19
C LYS A 171 -20.85 13.98 6.26
N GLY A 172 -20.36 13.53 5.10
CA GLY A 172 -19.67 14.36 4.11
C GLY A 172 -18.23 14.71 4.49
N ALA A 173 -17.76 14.29 5.66
CA ALA A 173 -16.35 14.30 6.02
C ALA A 173 -15.71 12.95 5.68
N THR A 174 -14.40 12.95 5.57
CA THR A 174 -13.62 11.72 5.58
C THR A 174 -13.42 11.26 7.02
N ASN A 175 -14.00 10.12 7.39
CA ASN A 175 -13.90 9.55 8.73
C ASN A 175 -12.84 8.45 8.76
N ARG A 176 -11.87 8.57 9.66
CA ARG A 176 -10.65 7.74 9.67
C ARG A 176 -10.23 7.41 11.09
N VAL A 177 -9.92 6.15 11.35
CA VAL A 177 -9.18 5.75 12.55
C VAL A 177 -7.70 5.63 12.17
N VAL A 178 -6.81 6.24 12.94
CA VAL A 178 -5.36 6.21 12.75
C VAL A 178 -4.74 5.47 13.94
N LEU A 179 -4.26 4.26 13.73
CA LEU A 179 -3.67 3.42 14.76
C LEU A 179 -2.15 3.59 14.76
N LEU A 180 -1.58 4.01 15.89
CA LEU A 180 -0.15 4.23 16.08
C LEU A 180 0.36 3.22 17.11
N SER A 181 1.28 2.32 16.74
CA SER A 181 1.87 1.32 17.65
C SER A 181 3.26 0.90 17.19
N ASP A 182 4.09 0.39 18.09
CA ASP A 182 5.42 -0.16 17.76
C ASP A 182 5.40 -1.66 17.41
N ALA A 183 4.20 -2.21 17.22
CA ALA A 183 3.98 -3.55 16.66
C ALA A 183 4.40 -4.72 17.58
N LEU A 184 4.48 -4.49 18.89
CA LEU A 184 4.65 -5.55 19.92
C LEU A 184 3.31 -5.99 20.54
N ALA A 185 2.24 -6.03 19.74
CA ALA A 185 0.93 -6.41 20.24
C ALA A 185 0.88 -7.93 20.49
N ASN A 186 1.19 -8.35 21.72
CA ASN A 186 0.95 -9.69 22.22
C ASN A 186 -0.57 -9.97 22.32
N THR A 187 -1.26 -10.08 21.19
CA THR A 187 -2.69 -10.42 21.16
C THR A 187 -2.88 -11.84 20.63
N GLY A 188 -3.68 -12.64 21.34
CA GLY A 188 -4.06 -13.97 20.88
C GLY A 188 -4.99 -13.91 19.66
N GLU A 189 -5.04 -14.97 18.87
CA GLU A 189 -5.77 -15.05 17.59
C GLU A 189 -7.27 -14.67 17.70
N THR A 190 -7.92 -15.01 18.82
CA THR A 190 -9.32 -14.65 19.11
C THR A 190 -9.55 -13.13 19.24
N SER A 191 -8.54 -12.38 19.67
CA SER A 191 -8.60 -10.92 19.81
C SER A 191 -8.56 -10.25 18.44
N ALA A 192 -7.68 -10.71 17.55
CA ALA A 192 -7.56 -10.21 16.19
C ALA A 192 -8.89 -10.29 15.42
N ASP A 193 -9.60 -11.42 15.46
CA ASP A 193 -10.87 -11.58 14.74
C ASP A 193 -11.97 -10.63 15.23
N LYS A 194 -12.03 -10.34 16.53
CA LYS A 194 -12.97 -9.36 17.09
C LYS A 194 -12.67 -7.95 16.61
N ILE A 195 -11.38 -7.57 16.61
CA ILE A 195 -10.94 -6.27 16.12
C ILE A 195 -11.31 -6.11 14.64
N LEU A 196 -10.99 -7.12 13.82
CA LEU A 196 -11.31 -7.12 12.39
C LEU A 196 -12.82 -7.01 12.13
N LYS A 197 -13.65 -7.69 12.93
CA LYS A 197 -15.11 -7.61 12.82
C LYS A 197 -15.64 -6.21 13.17
N ARG A 198 -15.05 -5.55 14.17
CA ARG A 198 -15.43 -4.18 14.54
C ARG A 198 -15.09 -3.18 13.43
N ILE A 199 -13.88 -3.31 12.87
CA ILE A 199 -13.41 -2.51 11.73
C ILE A 199 -14.35 -2.68 10.53
N ASP A 200 -14.61 -3.92 10.12
CA ASP A 200 -15.47 -4.22 8.97
C ASP A 200 -16.89 -3.65 9.15
N GLY A 201 -17.49 -3.80 10.33
CA GLY A 201 -18.80 -3.23 10.65
C GLY A 201 -18.82 -1.70 10.54
N ALA A 202 -17.84 -1.02 11.17
CA ALA A 202 -17.76 0.43 11.13
C ALA A 202 -17.54 0.97 9.71
N ARG A 203 -16.73 0.29 8.91
CA ARG A 203 -16.49 0.63 7.52
C ARG A 203 -17.75 0.47 6.66
N ARG A 204 -18.45 -0.67 6.76
CA ARG A 204 -19.66 -0.92 5.97
C ARG A 204 -20.80 0.05 6.29
N GLU A 205 -20.97 0.37 7.56
CA GLU A 205 -22.10 1.16 8.04
C GLU A 205 -21.83 2.68 7.99
N TYR A 206 -20.59 3.09 8.30
CA TYR A 206 -20.23 4.50 8.48
C TYR A 206 -19.10 4.98 7.54
N GLY A 207 -18.53 4.10 6.71
CA GLY A 207 -17.41 4.45 5.83
C GLY A 207 -16.11 4.78 6.59
N ILE A 208 -15.96 4.32 7.82
CA ILE A 208 -14.78 4.58 8.65
C ILE A 208 -13.68 3.58 8.29
N THR A 209 -12.57 4.07 7.74
CA THR A 209 -11.40 3.28 7.32
C THR A 209 -10.27 3.34 8.35
N LEU A 210 -9.38 2.34 8.36
CA LEU A 210 -8.18 2.30 9.22
C LEU A 210 -6.93 2.84 8.51
N PHE A 211 -6.06 3.55 9.21
CA PHE A 211 -4.70 3.86 8.76
C PHE A 211 -3.71 3.44 9.86
N GLY A 212 -2.91 2.41 9.59
CA GLY A 212 -1.92 1.89 10.53
C GLY A 212 -0.57 2.60 10.38
N VAL A 213 0.05 2.98 11.49
CA VAL A 213 1.42 3.48 11.53
C VAL A 213 2.21 2.69 12.55
N GLY A 214 3.16 1.89 12.05
CA GLY A 214 4.17 1.24 12.86
C GLY A 214 5.30 2.22 13.20
N VAL A 215 5.71 2.33 14.47
CA VAL A 215 6.81 3.19 14.90
C VAL A 215 7.97 2.39 15.47
N GLY A 216 9.21 2.83 15.22
CA GLY A 216 10.40 2.29 15.89
C GLY A 216 10.92 0.90 15.45
N SER A 217 10.15 0.11 14.69
CA SER A 217 10.62 -1.15 14.08
C SER A 217 10.62 -1.08 12.56
N ASP A 218 11.64 -1.70 11.94
CA ASP A 218 11.80 -1.83 10.50
C ASP A 218 10.93 -2.95 9.88
N TYR A 219 10.23 -3.74 10.72
CA TYR A 219 9.43 -4.88 10.29
C TYR A 219 7.97 -4.78 10.71
N GLY A 220 7.09 -5.19 9.79
CA GLY A 220 5.66 -5.20 10.01
C GLY A 220 5.17 -6.43 10.76
N ASP A 221 4.41 -6.19 11.82
CA ASP A 221 3.64 -7.24 12.51
C ASP A 221 2.51 -7.74 11.59
N ALA A 222 2.41 -9.06 11.48
CA ALA A 222 1.35 -9.76 10.75
C ALA A 222 -0.05 -9.32 11.20
N LEU A 223 -0.21 -8.88 12.45
CA LEU A 223 -1.45 -8.30 12.95
C LEU A 223 -1.78 -6.96 12.31
N MET A 224 -0.83 -6.02 12.27
CA MET A 224 -1.02 -4.71 11.63
C MET A 224 -1.29 -4.82 10.14
N GLU A 225 -0.65 -5.79 9.47
CA GLU A 225 -0.96 -6.12 8.07
C GLU A 225 -2.38 -6.67 7.93
N ARG A 226 -2.79 -7.64 8.76
CA ARG A 226 -4.15 -8.20 8.76
C ARG A 226 -5.23 -7.15 9.01
N LEU A 227 -4.95 -6.20 9.93
CA LEU A 227 -5.87 -5.11 10.28
C LEU A 227 -6.05 -4.14 9.10
N ALA A 228 -4.98 -3.79 8.40
CA ALA A 228 -5.08 -3.00 7.19
C ALA A 228 -5.75 -3.78 6.04
N ASP A 229 -5.38 -5.05 5.85
CA ASP A 229 -5.92 -5.89 4.78
C ASP A 229 -7.45 -6.06 4.86
N LYS A 230 -8.02 -6.23 6.06
CA LYS A 230 -9.49 -6.34 6.21
C LYS A 230 -10.19 -5.00 6.46
N GLY A 231 -9.46 -3.94 6.76
CA GLY A 231 -10.03 -2.62 7.06
C GLY A 231 -10.07 -1.64 5.89
N ASP A 232 -9.73 -2.09 4.68
CA ASP A 232 -9.31 -1.24 3.54
C ASP A 232 -8.31 -0.16 3.97
N GLY A 233 -7.41 -0.56 4.86
CA GLY A 233 -6.47 0.34 5.47
C GLY A 233 -5.13 0.36 4.76
N HIS A 234 -4.40 1.45 4.99
CA HIS A 234 -3.00 1.55 4.62
C HIS A 234 -2.16 1.40 5.88
N THR A 235 -1.17 0.51 5.87
CA THR A 235 -0.15 0.45 6.93
C THR A 235 1.17 0.99 6.39
N THR A 236 1.79 1.88 7.16
CA THR A 236 3.13 2.40 6.89
C THR A 236 3.99 2.32 8.14
N TYR A 237 5.31 2.30 7.97
CA TYR A 237 6.27 2.22 9.07
C TYR A 237 7.14 3.47 9.05
N VAL A 238 7.43 4.01 10.23
CA VAL A 238 8.26 5.22 10.41
C VAL A 238 9.37 4.93 11.41
N ALA A 239 10.61 5.20 11.01
CA ALA A 239 11.79 5.01 11.84
C ALA A 239 12.56 6.33 12.07
N SER A 240 12.11 7.42 11.46
CA SER A 240 12.77 8.73 11.55
C SER A 240 11.77 9.88 11.51
N ARG A 241 12.17 11.05 12.05
CA ARG A 241 11.36 12.28 12.00
C ARG A 241 10.98 12.68 10.57
N THR A 242 11.90 12.52 9.61
CA THR A 242 11.63 12.84 8.21
C THR A 242 10.54 11.95 7.62
N GLU A 243 10.59 10.65 7.92
CA GLU A 243 9.56 9.70 7.47
C GLU A 243 8.23 9.92 8.17
N ALA A 244 8.26 10.14 9.49
CA ALA A 244 7.06 10.44 10.26
C ALA A 244 6.39 11.71 9.72
N ARG A 245 7.15 12.78 9.50
CA ARG A 245 6.62 13.98 8.86
C ARG A 245 6.00 13.69 7.49
N LYS A 246 6.67 12.92 6.63
CA LYS A 246 6.13 12.53 5.33
C LYS A 246 4.83 11.73 5.44
N VAL A 247 4.77 10.76 6.35
CA VAL A 247 3.56 9.95 6.58
C VAL A 247 2.41 10.83 7.07
N PHE A 248 2.63 11.59 8.14
CA PHE A 248 1.56 12.34 8.79
C PHE A 248 1.17 13.61 8.03
N CYS A 249 2.09 14.29 7.36
CA CYS A 249 1.83 15.56 6.68
C CYS A 249 1.53 15.41 5.19
N ASP A 250 2.15 14.44 4.51
CA ASP A 250 1.97 14.29 3.07
C ASP A 250 0.99 13.14 2.78
N GLN A 251 1.22 11.96 3.35
CA GLN A 251 0.47 10.76 2.99
C GLN A 251 -0.89 10.69 3.68
N LEU A 252 -0.99 11.02 4.97
CA LEU A 252 -2.25 10.92 5.70
C LEU A 252 -3.28 11.89 5.10
N PRO A 253 -2.98 13.16 4.80
CA PRO A 253 -3.89 14.06 4.09
C PRO A 253 -4.16 13.66 2.65
N ALA A 254 -3.16 13.15 1.92
CA ALA A 254 -3.37 12.61 0.57
C ALA A 254 -4.36 11.45 0.53
N ASN A 255 -4.36 10.61 1.56
CA ASN A 255 -5.31 9.52 1.69
C ASN A 255 -6.67 9.98 2.26
N ILE A 256 -6.83 11.24 2.68
CA ILE A 256 -8.14 11.80 3.09
C ILE A 256 -9.03 12.06 1.86
N GLU A 257 -8.42 12.48 0.75
CA GLU A 257 -9.10 12.67 -0.52
C GLU A 257 -9.31 11.32 -1.21
N LEU A 258 -10.55 11.01 -1.58
CA LEU A 258 -10.88 9.78 -2.30
C LEU A 258 -11.10 10.09 -3.78
N THR A 259 -10.55 9.24 -4.63
CA THR A 259 -10.77 9.25 -6.10
C THR A 259 -11.60 8.07 -6.57
N ALA A 260 -11.68 7.01 -5.78
CA ALA A 260 -12.48 5.83 -6.05
C ALA A 260 -12.80 5.10 -4.75
N ARG A 261 -14.07 4.68 -4.61
CA ARG A 261 -14.53 3.81 -3.53
C ARG A 261 -14.71 2.38 -4.02
N ASP A 262 -14.56 1.40 -3.14
CA ASP A 262 -14.85 -0.02 -3.44
C ASP A 262 -14.18 -0.51 -4.75
N ALA A 263 -12.91 -0.13 -4.95
CA ALA A 263 -12.19 -0.39 -6.18
C ALA A 263 -11.77 -1.86 -6.29
N LYS A 264 -12.13 -2.50 -7.40
CA LYS A 264 -11.83 -3.91 -7.71
C LYS A 264 -11.15 -3.98 -9.05
N ALA A 265 -10.11 -4.79 -9.15
CA ALA A 265 -9.40 -5.04 -10.40
C ALA A 265 -9.41 -6.52 -10.77
N GLN A 266 -9.55 -6.81 -12.06
CA GLN A 266 -9.52 -8.16 -12.60
C GLN A 266 -8.76 -8.18 -13.93
N VAL A 267 -8.05 -9.28 -14.20
CA VAL A 267 -7.44 -9.56 -15.49
C VAL A 267 -7.98 -10.88 -16.00
N ALA A 268 -8.61 -10.85 -17.17
CA ALA A 268 -9.12 -12.03 -17.87
C ALA A 268 -8.21 -12.32 -19.07
N PHE A 269 -7.55 -13.48 -19.05
CA PHE A 269 -6.74 -13.98 -20.17
C PHE A 269 -7.60 -14.82 -21.12
N ASP A 270 -7.38 -14.68 -22.43
CA ASP A 270 -8.08 -15.47 -23.43
C ASP A 270 -7.52 -16.91 -23.46
N PRO A 271 -8.33 -17.94 -23.18
CA PRO A 271 -7.87 -19.33 -23.17
C PRO A 271 -7.46 -19.85 -24.57
N GLN A 272 -7.84 -19.17 -25.66
CA GLN A 272 -7.44 -19.50 -27.03
C GLN A 272 -6.02 -19.04 -27.36
N THR A 273 -5.51 -18.01 -26.68
CA THR A 273 -4.16 -17.49 -26.93
C THR A 273 -3.19 -17.78 -25.80
N VAL A 274 -3.67 -17.86 -24.56
CA VAL A 274 -2.87 -18.12 -23.37
C VAL A 274 -2.95 -19.59 -22.96
N GLN A 275 -1.77 -20.22 -22.85
CA GLN A 275 -1.64 -21.59 -22.36
C GLN A 275 -1.57 -21.63 -20.83
N GLN A 276 -0.81 -20.71 -20.24
CA GLN A 276 -0.55 -20.66 -18.80
C GLN A 276 -0.26 -19.22 -18.40
N PHE A 277 -0.68 -18.83 -17.20
CA PHE A 277 -0.27 -17.56 -16.60
C PHE A 277 -0.04 -17.71 -15.10
N LYS A 278 0.81 -16.85 -14.54
CA LYS A 278 1.08 -16.75 -13.10
C LYS A 278 1.16 -15.27 -12.72
N LEU A 279 0.33 -14.83 -11.78
CA LEU A 279 0.48 -13.53 -11.13
C LEU A 279 1.73 -13.55 -10.24
N ILE A 280 2.57 -12.52 -10.35
CA ILE A 280 3.80 -12.38 -9.59
C ILE A 280 3.49 -11.56 -8.33
N GLY A 281 3.50 -12.24 -7.17
CA GLY A 281 3.08 -11.65 -5.90
C GLY A 281 1.57 -11.73 -5.68
N TYR A 282 1.05 -10.94 -4.74
CA TYR A 282 -0.37 -10.87 -4.36
C TYR A 282 -0.98 -12.23 -3.95
N ASP A 283 -0.17 -13.11 -3.35
CA ASP A 283 -0.56 -14.49 -3.00
C ASP A 283 -1.84 -14.54 -2.12
N ASN A 284 -2.11 -13.48 -1.35
CA ASN A 284 -3.25 -13.36 -0.42
C ASN A 284 -4.45 -12.53 -0.94
N ARG A 285 -4.42 -11.99 -2.18
CA ARG A 285 -5.39 -10.96 -2.64
C ARG A 285 -6.18 -11.33 -3.90
N ARG A 286 -6.48 -12.62 -4.11
CA ARG A 286 -7.26 -13.07 -5.27
C ARG A 286 -8.77 -12.89 -5.05
N VAL A 287 -9.39 -12.02 -5.84
CA VAL A 287 -10.86 -11.93 -5.96
C VAL A 287 -11.33 -13.01 -6.95
N ALA A 288 -12.40 -13.72 -6.61
CA ALA A 288 -12.99 -14.71 -7.52
C ALA A 288 -13.74 -14.03 -8.67
N ASP A 289 -13.76 -14.63 -9.86
CA ASP A 289 -14.33 -13.97 -11.05
C ASP A 289 -15.81 -13.58 -10.91
N LYS A 290 -16.58 -14.40 -10.19
CA LYS A 290 -18.01 -14.16 -9.88
C LYS A 290 -18.23 -12.96 -8.96
N ASP A 291 -17.19 -12.53 -8.26
CA ASP A 291 -17.26 -11.50 -7.22
C ASP A 291 -16.85 -10.11 -7.74
N PHE A 292 -16.25 -10.01 -8.94
CA PHE A 292 -15.80 -8.74 -9.53
C PHE A 292 -16.94 -7.73 -9.75
N ARG A 293 -18.11 -8.20 -10.23
CA ARG A 293 -19.31 -7.36 -10.46
C ARG A 293 -20.31 -7.40 -9.29
N ASN A 294 -19.93 -8.03 -8.18
CA ASN A 294 -20.77 -8.12 -7.01
C ASN A 294 -20.45 -6.95 -6.08
N ASP A 295 -21.29 -5.91 -6.06
CA ASP A 295 -21.14 -4.76 -5.16
C ASP A 295 -21.32 -5.15 -3.66
N ARG A 296 -21.65 -6.41 -3.35
CA ARG A 296 -21.63 -6.95 -1.97
C ARG A 296 -20.28 -7.54 -1.57
N VAL A 297 -19.46 -7.90 -2.56
CA VAL A 297 -18.05 -8.21 -2.33
C VAL A 297 -17.34 -6.87 -2.36
N ASP A 298 -16.32 -6.73 -1.54
CA ASP A 298 -15.77 -5.45 -1.16
C ASP A 298 -14.36 -5.28 -1.76
N GLY A 299 -13.98 -4.03 -2.04
CA GLY A 299 -12.78 -3.61 -2.73
C GLY A 299 -12.20 -2.33 -2.12
N GLY A 300 -10.99 -1.95 -2.52
CA GLY A 300 -10.22 -0.94 -1.81
C GLY A 300 -10.65 0.52 -2.04
N GLU A 301 -10.52 1.35 -1.02
CA GLU A 301 -10.63 2.81 -1.13
C GLU A 301 -9.31 3.40 -1.67
N VAL A 302 -9.38 4.28 -2.69
CA VAL A 302 -8.19 4.78 -3.40
C VAL A 302 -8.20 6.30 -3.55
N GLY A 303 -7.14 6.94 -3.07
CA GLY A 303 -6.91 8.38 -3.17
C GLY A 303 -6.14 8.84 -4.43
N PRO A 304 -5.97 10.15 -4.61
CA PRO A 304 -5.23 10.73 -5.73
C PRO A 304 -3.74 10.40 -5.63
N GLY A 305 -3.08 10.30 -6.78
CA GLY A 305 -1.67 10.00 -6.91
C GLY A 305 -1.36 8.50 -6.87
N HIS A 306 -2.32 7.65 -6.50
CA HIS A 306 -2.13 6.21 -6.37
C HIS A 306 -1.76 5.57 -7.71
N THR A 307 -0.83 4.63 -7.65
CA THR A 307 -0.43 3.77 -8.77
C THR A 307 -0.19 2.37 -8.24
N VAL A 308 -0.73 1.37 -8.94
CA VAL A 308 -0.49 -0.04 -8.63
C VAL A 308 -0.19 -0.80 -9.92
N THR A 309 0.72 -1.76 -9.81
CA THR A 309 1.18 -2.61 -10.88
C THR A 309 0.97 -4.07 -10.50
N ALA A 310 0.29 -4.80 -11.37
CA ALA A 310 0.24 -6.26 -11.38
C ALA A 310 1.09 -6.77 -12.54
N LEU A 311 1.93 -7.78 -12.27
CA LEU A 311 2.82 -8.37 -13.26
C LEU A 311 2.54 -9.85 -13.39
N TYR A 312 2.41 -10.34 -14.62
CA TYR A 312 2.10 -11.73 -14.92
C TYR A 312 3.20 -12.34 -15.77
N ALA A 313 3.64 -13.55 -15.41
CA ALA A 313 4.35 -14.42 -16.35
C ALA A 313 3.30 -15.17 -17.18
N VAL A 314 3.33 -15.01 -18.50
CA VAL A 314 2.33 -15.55 -19.43
C VAL A 314 3.04 -16.39 -20.48
N ARG A 315 2.56 -17.62 -20.69
CA ARG A 315 2.99 -18.51 -21.76
C ARG A 315 1.92 -18.56 -22.84
N LEU A 316 2.30 -18.19 -24.05
CA LEU A 316 1.40 -18.22 -25.21
C LEU A 316 1.25 -19.65 -25.74
N ARG A 317 0.10 -19.94 -26.36
CA ARG A 317 -0.03 -21.13 -27.20
C ARG A 317 0.79 -20.92 -28.47
N ALA A 318 1.44 -21.99 -28.93
CA ALA A 318 2.26 -21.95 -30.13
C ALA A 318 1.44 -21.44 -31.33
N GLY A 319 1.94 -20.40 -32.01
CA GLY A 319 1.30 -19.79 -33.17
C GLY A 319 0.02 -18.99 -32.88
N ALA A 320 -0.33 -18.74 -31.61
CA ALA A 320 -1.49 -17.94 -31.27
C ALA A 320 -1.35 -16.48 -31.72
N THR A 321 -2.44 -15.94 -32.27
CA THR A 321 -2.56 -14.54 -32.68
C THR A 321 -3.91 -13.98 -32.25
N GLY A 322 -3.94 -12.71 -31.85
CA GLY A 322 -5.16 -11.99 -31.50
C GLY A 322 -5.22 -11.64 -30.02
N HIS A 323 -6.44 -11.63 -29.47
CA HIS A 323 -6.68 -11.11 -28.14
C HIS A 323 -5.95 -11.91 -27.07
N LEU A 324 -5.24 -11.22 -26.17
CA LEU A 324 -4.48 -11.88 -25.11
C LEU A 324 -5.14 -11.72 -23.75
N ALA A 325 -5.46 -10.49 -23.37
CA ALA A 325 -6.13 -10.23 -22.11
C ALA A 325 -6.88 -8.91 -22.09
N THR A 326 -7.89 -8.87 -21.22
CA THR A 326 -8.56 -7.64 -20.80
C THR A 326 -8.32 -7.44 -19.31
N ALA A 327 -7.71 -6.32 -18.94
CA ALA A 327 -7.61 -5.84 -17.57
C ALA A 327 -8.72 -4.82 -17.31
N SER A 328 -9.48 -4.98 -16.24
CA SER A 328 -10.58 -4.09 -15.89
C SER A 328 -10.49 -3.65 -14.43
N VAL A 329 -10.87 -2.42 -14.17
CA VAL A 329 -11.05 -1.87 -12.82
C VAL A 329 -12.46 -1.29 -12.70
N ARG A 330 -13.16 -1.67 -11.63
CA ARG A 330 -14.49 -1.16 -11.27
C ARG A 330 -14.37 -0.39 -9.96
N TRP A 331 -15.08 0.73 -9.84
CA TRP A 331 -15.14 1.52 -8.60
C TRP A 331 -16.48 2.25 -8.48
N LEU A 332 -16.76 2.80 -7.30
CA LEU A 332 -17.87 3.71 -7.06
C LEU A 332 -17.36 5.16 -6.96
N ASP A 333 -18.09 6.12 -7.51
CA ASP A 333 -17.71 7.53 -7.40
C ASP A 333 -17.70 7.99 -5.93
N PRO A 334 -16.67 8.74 -5.50
CA PRO A 334 -16.57 9.21 -4.11
C PRO A 334 -17.74 10.04 -3.59
N ALA A 335 -18.42 10.79 -4.46
CA ALA A 335 -19.47 11.73 -4.09
C ALA A 335 -20.86 11.07 -4.06
N ASP A 336 -21.22 10.31 -5.09
CA ASP A 336 -22.58 9.77 -5.24
C ASP A 336 -22.67 8.24 -5.21
N ARG A 337 -21.53 7.54 -5.15
CA ARG A 337 -21.41 6.07 -5.16
C ARG A 337 -21.94 5.41 -6.44
N SER A 338 -22.05 6.13 -7.54
CA SER A 338 -22.39 5.54 -8.85
C SER A 338 -21.26 4.63 -9.35
N PRO A 339 -21.58 3.46 -9.93
CA PRO A 339 -20.55 2.52 -10.39
C PRO A 339 -19.94 2.94 -11.73
N HIS A 340 -18.62 2.82 -11.82
CA HIS A 340 -17.80 3.06 -13.00
C HIS A 340 -16.89 1.86 -13.27
N GLU A 341 -16.54 1.65 -14.55
CA GLU A 341 -15.61 0.61 -14.99
C GLU A 341 -14.71 1.18 -16.08
N GLN A 342 -13.43 0.81 -16.05
CA GLN A 342 -12.44 1.15 -17.06
C GLN A 342 -11.63 -0.10 -17.40
N SER A 343 -11.27 -0.26 -18.67
CA SER A 343 -10.53 -1.44 -19.13
C SER A 343 -9.36 -1.06 -20.05
N GLY A 344 -8.33 -1.90 -20.02
CA GLY A 344 -7.23 -1.92 -20.96
C GLY A 344 -7.10 -3.31 -21.57
N MET A 345 -6.71 -3.39 -22.83
CA MET A 345 -6.55 -4.64 -23.55
C MET A 345 -5.12 -4.79 -24.02
N VAL A 346 -4.71 -6.03 -24.22
CA VAL A 346 -3.43 -6.39 -24.82
C VAL A 346 -3.65 -7.52 -25.81
N GLU A 347 -2.96 -7.43 -26.93
CA GLU A 347 -2.98 -8.41 -28.02
C GLU A 347 -1.65 -9.18 -28.05
N THR A 348 -1.61 -10.35 -28.68
CA THR A 348 -0.36 -11.12 -28.84
C THR A 348 0.74 -10.35 -29.57
N SER A 349 0.37 -9.42 -30.45
CA SER A 349 1.31 -8.56 -31.20
C SER A 349 2.08 -7.59 -30.31
N ASP A 350 1.48 -7.19 -29.19
CA ASP A 350 2.09 -6.25 -28.23
C ASP A 350 3.23 -6.92 -27.46
N LEU A 351 3.33 -8.26 -27.49
CA LEU A 351 4.40 -9.06 -26.87
C LEU A 351 5.54 -9.41 -27.83
N SER A 352 5.57 -8.80 -29.01
CA SER A 352 6.61 -9.05 -30.03
C SER A 352 7.99 -8.52 -29.62
N ALA A 353 8.04 -7.48 -28.80
CA ALA A 353 9.26 -6.85 -28.31
C ALA A 353 10.04 -7.77 -27.36
N GLY A 354 11.37 -7.83 -27.53
CA GLY A 354 12.26 -8.50 -26.58
C GLY A 354 12.41 -7.69 -25.29
N LEU A 355 12.20 -8.32 -24.14
CA LEU A 355 12.20 -7.65 -22.83
C LEU A 355 13.46 -6.83 -22.57
N TRP A 356 14.63 -7.29 -22.98
CA TRP A 356 15.90 -6.65 -22.63
C TRP A 356 16.45 -5.71 -23.70
N ASN A 357 15.87 -5.75 -24.91
CA ASN A 357 16.39 -5.03 -26.07
C ASN A 357 15.42 -3.95 -26.57
N ASP A 358 14.12 -4.25 -26.54
CA ASP A 358 13.10 -3.44 -27.22
C ASP A 358 12.05 -2.87 -26.25
N ALA A 359 11.87 -3.48 -25.08
CA ALA A 359 10.89 -3.02 -24.10
C ALA A 359 11.29 -1.68 -23.47
N SER A 360 10.29 -0.91 -23.02
CA SER A 360 10.51 0.36 -22.33
C SER A 360 11.37 0.20 -21.06
N SER A 361 12.20 1.20 -20.75
CA SER A 361 13.04 1.18 -19.53
C SER A 361 12.24 0.94 -18.26
N ARG A 362 10.99 1.43 -18.19
CA ARG A 362 10.09 1.20 -17.03
C ARG A 362 9.63 -0.26 -16.93
N LEU A 363 9.32 -0.91 -18.05
CA LEU A 363 9.01 -2.35 -18.05
C LEU A 363 10.24 -3.17 -17.68
N GLN A 364 11.42 -2.79 -18.16
CA GLN A 364 12.68 -3.44 -17.79
C GLN A 364 13.00 -3.32 -16.30
N VAL A 365 12.85 -2.13 -15.70
CA VAL A 365 13.00 -1.92 -14.25
C VAL A 365 12.02 -2.80 -13.47
N THR A 366 10.77 -2.85 -13.92
CA THR A 366 9.74 -3.71 -13.32
C THR A 366 10.14 -5.19 -13.36
N ALA A 367 10.66 -5.66 -14.50
CA ALA A 367 11.14 -7.03 -14.64
C ALA A 367 12.35 -7.33 -13.75
N VAL A 368 13.32 -6.42 -13.67
CA VAL A 368 14.49 -6.59 -12.78
C VAL A 368 14.04 -6.71 -11.32
N ALA A 369 13.12 -5.85 -10.87
CA ALA A 369 12.59 -5.90 -9.51
C ALA A 369 11.86 -7.22 -9.23
N ALA A 370 11.04 -7.70 -10.17
CA ALA A 370 10.31 -8.95 -10.05
C ALA A 370 11.25 -10.17 -10.01
N TYR A 371 12.23 -10.25 -10.91
CA TYR A 371 13.19 -11.35 -10.93
C TYR A 371 14.10 -11.34 -9.70
N PHE A 372 14.45 -10.16 -9.17
CA PHE A 372 15.21 -10.08 -7.93
C PHE A 372 14.39 -10.57 -6.72
N ALA A 373 13.11 -10.20 -6.61
CA ALA A 373 12.24 -10.72 -5.56
C ALA A 373 12.05 -12.25 -5.68
N ASP A 374 11.88 -12.75 -6.90
CA ASP A 374 11.78 -14.20 -7.15
C ASP A 374 13.07 -14.95 -6.78
N GLU A 375 14.24 -14.37 -7.02
CA GLU A 375 15.53 -14.92 -6.58
C GLU A 375 15.59 -15.10 -5.06
N LEU A 376 15.12 -14.09 -4.31
CA LEU A 376 15.11 -14.13 -2.85
C LEU A 376 14.12 -15.17 -2.31
N ARG A 377 13.05 -15.47 -3.04
CA ARG A 377 12.06 -16.52 -2.72
C ARG A 377 12.46 -17.93 -3.17
N GLY A 378 13.61 -18.09 -3.81
CA GLY A 378 14.12 -19.40 -4.24
C GLY A 378 13.88 -19.78 -5.70
N ARG A 379 13.66 -18.79 -6.58
CA ARG A 379 13.47 -18.89 -8.04
C ARG A 379 12.30 -19.75 -8.49
N SER A 380 11.28 -19.11 -9.07
CA SER A 380 10.10 -19.76 -9.63
C SER A 380 9.68 -19.21 -10.99
N LEU A 381 10.27 -18.09 -11.44
CA LEU A 381 9.91 -17.44 -12.68
C LEU A 381 10.69 -17.99 -13.88
N PRO A 382 10.03 -18.10 -15.05
CA PRO A 382 10.67 -18.57 -16.26
C PRO A 382 11.68 -17.54 -16.79
N SER A 383 12.73 -18.05 -17.43
CA SER A 383 13.79 -17.24 -18.05
C SER A 383 14.47 -16.24 -17.09
N ALA A 384 14.53 -16.57 -15.79
CA ALA A 384 15.15 -15.72 -14.77
C ALA A 384 16.66 -15.53 -15.04
N PRO A 385 17.13 -14.28 -15.21
CA PRO A 385 18.56 -14.01 -15.37
C PRO A 385 19.33 -14.30 -14.08
N THR A 386 20.64 -14.47 -14.19
CA THR A 386 21.54 -14.54 -13.02
C THR A 386 21.56 -13.21 -12.26
N LEU A 387 21.92 -13.25 -10.97
CA LEU A 387 22.09 -12.03 -10.17
C LEU A 387 23.11 -11.06 -10.78
N THR A 388 24.18 -11.58 -11.37
CA THR A 388 25.17 -10.79 -12.12
C THR A 388 24.53 -10.07 -13.32
N GLU A 389 23.73 -10.77 -14.13
CA GLU A 389 23.02 -10.16 -15.26
C GLU A 389 21.98 -9.13 -14.79
N LEU A 390 21.21 -9.44 -13.75
CA LEU A 390 20.24 -8.52 -13.16
C LEU A 390 20.90 -7.24 -12.65
N SER A 391 22.03 -7.34 -11.95
CA SER A 391 22.72 -6.14 -11.43
C SER A 391 23.31 -5.29 -12.55
N ASN A 392 23.89 -5.91 -13.58
CA ASN A 392 24.40 -5.19 -14.74
C ASN A 392 23.28 -4.45 -15.49
N ARG A 393 22.12 -5.10 -15.64
CA ARG A 393 20.94 -4.48 -16.26
C ARG A 393 20.40 -3.34 -15.42
N ALA A 394 20.25 -3.54 -14.11
CA ALA A 394 19.82 -2.50 -13.17
C ALA A 394 20.76 -1.28 -13.22
N SER A 395 22.07 -1.49 -13.26
CA SER A 395 23.06 -0.41 -13.33
C SER A 395 22.90 0.43 -14.62
N LYS A 396 22.78 -0.22 -15.78
CA LYS A 396 22.53 0.46 -17.06
C LYS A 396 21.20 1.23 -17.05
N LEU A 397 20.15 0.62 -16.51
CA LEU A 397 18.84 1.26 -16.39
C LEU A 397 18.92 2.49 -15.49
N ALA A 398 19.67 2.43 -14.39
CA ALA A 398 19.84 3.53 -13.47
C ALA A 398 20.60 4.72 -14.07
N GLU A 399 21.53 4.46 -14.99
CA GLU A 399 22.17 5.50 -15.80
C GLU A 399 21.17 6.12 -16.77
N SER A 400 20.45 5.31 -17.55
CA SER A 400 19.52 5.78 -18.58
C SER A 400 18.28 6.50 -18.05
N THR A 401 17.82 6.17 -16.85
CA THR A 401 16.63 6.76 -16.22
C THR A 401 16.96 7.88 -15.25
N GLU A 402 18.25 8.06 -14.92
CA GLU A 402 18.77 8.89 -13.84
C GLU A 402 18.14 8.63 -12.46
N ASP A 403 17.40 7.52 -12.31
CA ASP A 403 16.58 7.22 -11.15
C ASP A 403 17.44 6.63 -10.01
N THR A 404 17.55 7.38 -8.91
CA THR A 404 18.31 6.97 -7.73
C THR A 404 17.80 5.67 -7.13
N GLN A 405 16.49 5.38 -7.22
CA GLN A 405 15.92 4.14 -6.70
C GLN A 405 16.39 2.92 -7.50
N VAL A 406 16.59 3.09 -8.81
CA VAL A 406 17.12 2.02 -9.67
C VAL A 406 18.60 1.79 -9.39
N ARG A 407 19.36 2.84 -9.02
CA ARG A 407 20.75 2.69 -8.54
C ARG A 407 20.81 1.89 -7.23
N ASP A 408 19.89 2.13 -6.31
CA ASP A 408 19.80 1.38 -5.05
C ASP A 408 19.45 -0.09 -5.29
N LEU A 409 18.51 -0.37 -6.21
CA LEU A 409 18.20 -1.73 -6.66
C LEU A 409 19.44 -2.44 -7.21
N ALA A 410 20.19 -1.78 -8.10
CA ALA A 410 21.41 -2.35 -8.68
C ALA A 410 22.45 -2.71 -7.61
N THR A 411 22.53 -1.89 -6.56
CA THR A 411 23.43 -2.10 -5.42
C THR A 411 22.97 -3.26 -4.55
N ALA A 412 21.67 -3.33 -4.20
CA ALA A 412 21.11 -4.44 -3.43
C ALA A 412 21.27 -5.80 -4.13
N ILE A 413 21.10 -5.85 -5.46
CA ILE A 413 21.33 -7.07 -6.25
C ILE A 413 22.81 -7.49 -6.20
N ARG A 414 23.73 -6.51 -6.27
CA ARG A 414 25.18 -6.75 -6.17
C ARG A 414 25.56 -7.33 -4.81
N GLU A 415 25.07 -6.73 -3.74
CA GLU A 415 25.28 -7.20 -2.37
C GLU A 415 24.75 -8.64 -2.21
N ALA A 416 23.53 -8.91 -2.68
CA ALA A 416 22.96 -10.26 -2.67
C ALA A 416 23.80 -11.28 -3.45
N ASN A 417 24.41 -10.88 -4.57
CA ASN A 417 25.27 -11.75 -5.37
C ASN A 417 26.55 -12.12 -4.62
N THR A 418 27.19 -11.14 -3.97
CA THR A 418 28.45 -11.37 -3.22
C THR A 418 28.29 -12.32 -2.05
N LEU A 419 27.10 -12.41 -1.48
CA LEU A 419 26.79 -13.26 -0.32
C LEU A 419 26.43 -14.70 -0.70
N LYS A 420 26.20 -14.98 -1.99
CA LYS A 420 25.94 -16.34 -2.50
C LYS A 420 27.23 -17.06 -2.93
N THR A 421 28.29 -16.33 -3.23
CA THR A 421 29.67 -16.82 -3.39
C THR A 421 30.35 -16.98 -2.05
#